data_AF-A0A1D6K2F7-F1
#
_entry.id   AF-A0A1D6K2F7-F1
#
_cell.length_a   1.000
_cell.length_b   1.000
_cell.length_c   1.000
_cell.angle_alpha   90.00
_cell.angle_beta   90.00
_cell.angle_gamma   90.00
#
_symmetry.space_group_name_H-M   'P 1'
#
loop_
_entity.id
_entity.type
_entity.pdbx_description
1 polymer ?
#
loop_
_entity_poly.entity_id
_entity_poly.type
_entity_poly.pdbx_seq_one_letter_code
_entity_poly.pdbx_strand_id
1 'polypeptide(L)'
;MIFSSILGACTKYFQHNHSGPRCGLGELILPENEPGSSIMPGKVNPTQCEALTMVCAQVMGNHVGVTIGGANGHFELNVFKPMIAAGLLRVCFLLSYFNTVNLL
;
A
#
# COMPACT_ATOMS: atom_id res chain seq x y z
N MET A 1 4.41 -6.27 9.88
CA MET A 1 4.11 -4.87 10.28
C MET A 1 5.22 -3.91 9.84
N ILE A 2 6.46 -4.05 10.34
CA ILE A 2 7.59 -3.13 10.11
C ILE A 2 7.83 -2.79 8.63
N PHE A 3 7.90 -3.81 7.76
CA PHE A 3 8.10 -3.60 6.32
C PHE A 3 7.01 -2.70 5.70
N SER A 4 5.74 -2.95 6.05
CA SER A 4 4.61 -2.18 5.51
C SER A 4 4.56 -0.75 6.05
N SER A 5 4.98 -0.51 7.29
CA SER A 5 5.08 0.84 7.85
C SER A 5 6.22 1.63 7.23
N ILE A 6 7.37 1.01 6.96
CA ILE A 6 8.50 1.66 6.27
C ILE A 6 8.10 1.99 4.83
N LEU A 7 7.52 1.02 4.11
CA LEU A 7 7.05 1.23 2.75
C LEU A 7 6.02 2.36 2.66
N GLY A 8 5.05 2.38 3.59
CA GLY A 8 4.06 3.46 3.69
C GLY A 8 4.65 4.83 4.06
N ALA A 9 5.78 4.88 4.77
CA ALA A 9 6.49 6.12 5.05
C ALA A 9 7.26 6.61 3.81
N CYS A 10 7.95 5.72 3.10
CA CYS A 10 8.64 6.05 1.85
C CYS A 10 7.68 6.59 0.79
N THR A 11 6.49 6.01 0.63
CA THR A 11 5.50 6.49 -0.36
C THR A 11 4.99 7.89 -0.03
N LYS A 12 4.74 8.18 1.25
CA LYS A 12 4.38 9.53 1.69
C LYS A 12 5.48 10.54 1.44
N TYR A 13 6.75 10.16 1.58
CA TYR A 13 7.89 11.01 1.25
C TYR A 13 7.87 11.38 -0.25
N PHE A 14 7.69 10.41 -1.14
CA PHE A 14 7.56 10.68 -2.59
C PHE A 14 6.38 11.60 -2.91
N GLN A 15 5.22 11.39 -2.28
CA GLN A 15 4.05 12.26 -2.48
C GLN A 15 4.30 13.70 -2.04
N HIS A 16 4.96 13.92 -0.90
CA HIS A 16 5.23 15.27 -0.41
C HIS A 16 6.22 16.01 -1.32
N ASN A 17 7.31 15.36 -1.70
CA ASN A 17 8.33 15.99 -2.55
C ASN A 17 7.83 16.21 -3.99
N HIS A 18 6.83 15.45 -4.44
CA HIS A 18 6.14 15.67 -5.71
C HIS A 18 5.00 16.70 -5.63
N SER A 19 4.66 17.22 -4.44
CA SER A 19 3.59 18.22 -4.32
C SER A 19 3.93 19.48 -5.13
N GLY A 20 2.97 20.01 -5.88
CA GLY A 20 3.21 21.06 -6.87
C GLY A 20 2.04 21.20 -7.85
N PRO A 21 2.19 21.92 -8.97
CA PRO A 21 3.43 22.49 -9.52
C PRO A 21 3.78 23.92 -9.07
N ARG A 22 2.87 24.62 -8.38
CA ARG A 22 3.11 26.02 -7.92
C ARG A 22 3.02 26.22 -6.42
N CYS A 23 2.26 25.38 -5.73
CA CYS A 23 1.94 25.52 -4.30
C CYS A 23 2.39 24.30 -3.49
N GLY A 24 3.53 23.70 -3.83
CA GLY A 24 4.11 22.55 -3.14
C GLY A 24 5.63 22.59 -3.14
N LEU A 25 6.27 21.49 -2.76
CA LEU A 25 7.74 21.39 -2.70
C LEU A 25 8.39 21.31 -4.09
N GLY A 26 7.84 20.50 -4.99
CA GLY A 26 8.33 20.35 -6.37
C GLY A 26 9.76 19.78 -6.49
N GLU A 27 10.27 19.12 -5.45
CA GLU A 27 11.63 18.57 -5.40
C GLU A 27 11.80 17.30 -6.25
N LEU A 28 10.71 16.53 -6.43
CA LEU A 28 10.70 15.30 -7.23
C LEU A 28 9.70 15.40 -8.38
N ILE A 29 10.15 14.99 -9.56
CA ILE A 29 9.31 14.80 -10.73
C ILE A 29 9.00 13.30 -10.84
N LEU A 30 7.74 12.93 -10.61
CA LEU A 30 7.25 11.57 -10.80
C LEU A 30 6.72 11.39 -12.23
N PRO A 31 6.77 10.16 -12.78
CA PRO A 31 6.23 9.88 -14.10
C PRO A 31 4.70 10.09 -14.14
N GLU A 32 4.22 10.73 -15.21
CA GLU A 32 2.79 10.81 -15.53
C GLU A 32 2.31 9.47 -16.09
N ASN A 33 1.61 8.68 -15.28
CA ASN A 33 0.99 7.43 -15.74
C ASN A 33 -0.44 7.63 -16.27
N GLU A 34 -1.16 8.61 -15.72
CA GLU A 34 -2.57 8.88 -16.04
C GLU A 34 -2.85 10.39 -15.97
N PRO A 35 -3.72 10.95 -16.83
CA PRO A 35 -4.12 12.35 -16.74
C PRO A 35 -4.77 12.62 -15.38
N GLY A 36 -4.20 13.49 -14.56
CA GLY A 36 -4.69 13.70 -13.19
C GLY A 36 -6.05 14.40 -13.11
N SER A 37 -6.43 15.20 -14.11
CA SER A 37 -7.75 15.78 -14.24
C SER A 37 -8.04 16.25 -15.67
N SER A 38 -9.26 16.03 -16.15
CA SER A 38 -9.69 16.46 -17.50
C SER A 38 -9.80 17.99 -17.66
N ILE A 39 -9.94 18.73 -16.56
CA ILE A 39 -10.07 20.21 -16.58
C ILE A 39 -8.75 20.94 -16.31
N MET A 40 -7.77 20.28 -15.68
CA MET A 40 -6.48 20.89 -15.32
C MET A 40 -5.35 20.21 -16.12
N PRO A 41 -5.02 20.73 -17.31
CA PRO A 41 -3.92 20.19 -18.12
C PRO A 41 -2.60 20.31 -17.37
N GLY A 42 -1.81 19.23 -17.37
CA GLY A 42 -0.52 19.13 -16.68
C GLY A 42 -0.59 18.88 -15.17
N LYS A 43 -1.79 18.60 -14.62
CA LYS A 43 -1.92 18.09 -13.25
C LYS A 43 -1.56 16.61 -13.22
N VAL A 44 -0.45 16.29 -12.56
CA VAL A 44 0.01 14.92 -12.27
C VAL A 44 -0.40 14.53 -10.86
N ASN A 45 -1.02 13.36 -10.69
CA ASN A 45 -1.27 12.79 -9.37
C ASN A 45 -0.30 11.62 -9.13
N PRO A 46 0.23 11.46 -7.90
CA PRO A 46 1.10 10.34 -7.55
C PRO A 46 0.28 9.06 -7.28
N THR A 47 -0.53 8.62 -8.25
CA THR A 47 -1.53 7.54 -8.10
C THR A 47 -0.91 6.20 -7.68
N GLN A 48 0.31 5.91 -8.10
CA GLN A 48 1.06 4.73 -7.65
C GLN A 48 1.39 4.79 -6.15
N CYS A 49 1.79 5.95 -5.65
CA CYS A 49 2.05 6.13 -4.22
C CYS A 49 0.74 6.04 -3.43
N GLU A 50 -0.36 6.59 -3.96
CA GLU A 50 -1.71 6.46 -3.37
C GLU A 50 -2.12 4.98 -3.28
N ALA A 51 -1.98 4.22 -4.37
CA ALA A 51 -2.26 2.78 -4.39
C ALA A 51 -1.42 2.01 -3.36
N LEU A 52 -0.12 2.30 -3.26
CA LEU A 52 0.74 1.67 -2.23
C LEU A 52 0.31 2.00 -0.81
N THR A 53 -0.08 3.24 -0.53
CA THR A 53 -0.55 3.59 0.82
C THR A 53 -1.80 2.81 1.21
N MET A 54 -2.73 2.59 0.26
CA MET A 54 -3.89 1.73 0.48
C MET A 54 -3.51 0.27 0.73
N VAL A 55 -2.59 -0.28 -0.07
CA VAL A 55 -2.07 -1.65 0.14
C VAL A 55 -1.41 -1.78 1.53
N CYS A 56 -0.58 -0.81 1.92
CA CYS A 56 0.07 -0.83 3.24
C CYS A 56 -0.94 -0.82 4.39
N ALA A 57 -2.01 0.00 4.29
CA ALA A 57 -3.09 0.00 5.27
C ALA A 57 -3.76 -1.38 5.38
N GLN A 58 -4.05 -2.02 4.25
CA GLN A 58 -4.64 -3.36 4.23
C GLN A 58 -3.73 -4.42 4.86
N VAL A 59 -2.41 -4.36 4.59
CA VAL A 59 -1.42 -5.26 5.19
C VAL A 59 -1.36 -5.10 6.70
N MET A 60 -1.40 -3.85 7.19
CA MET A 60 -1.41 -3.58 8.63
C MET A 60 -2.68 -4.12 9.30
N GLY A 61 -3.87 -3.90 8.72
CA GLY A 61 -5.12 -4.45 9.23
C GLY A 61 -5.12 -5.98 9.26
N ASN A 62 -4.70 -6.62 8.17
CA ASN A 62 -4.60 -8.09 8.09
C ASN A 62 -3.64 -8.65 9.14
N HIS A 63 -2.53 -7.97 9.40
CA HIS A 63 -1.56 -8.42 10.41
C HIS A 63 -2.17 -8.44 11.82
N VAL A 64 -2.99 -7.44 12.17
CA VAL A 64 -3.74 -7.44 13.45
C VAL A 64 -4.69 -8.64 13.51
N GLY A 65 -5.48 -8.87 12.45
CA GLY A 65 -6.39 -10.02 12.37
C GLY A 65 -5.67 -11.37 12.54
N VAL A 66 -4.55 -11.57 11.83
CA VAL A 66 -3.72 -12.77 11.95
C VAL A 66 -3.15 -12.94 13.36
N THR A 67 -2.69 -11.85 13.99
CA THR A 67 -2.14 -11.88 15.34
C THR A 67 -3.20 -12.31 16.36
N ILE A 68 -4.41 -11.75 16.25
CA ILE A 68 -5.55 -12.15 17.09
C ILE A 68 -5.88 -13.63 16.84
N GLY A 69 -6.02 -14.06 15.58
CA GLY A 69 -6.30 -15.46 15.27
C GLY A 69 -5.23 -16.43 15.79
N GLY A 70 -3.96 -16.03 15.73
CA GLY A 70 -2.84 -16.82 16.24
C GLY A 70 -2.87 -16.99 17.76
N ALA A 71 -3.31 -15.96 18.49
CA ALA A 71 -3.41 -15.98 19.94
C ALA A 71 -4.63 -16.75 20.49
N ASN A 72 -5.67 -17.00 19.68
CA ASN A 72 -6.92 -17.64 20.10
C ASN A 72 -6.97 -19.15 19.80
N GLY A 73 -5.83 -19.85 19.96
CA GLY A 73 -5.81 -21.31 19.93
C GLY A 73 -6.32 -21.91 21.24
N HIS A 74 -7.09 -22.99 21.16
CA HIS A 74 -7.57 -23.71 22.35
C HIS A 74 -7.02 -25.14 22.35
N PHE A 75 -6.29 -25.49 23.41
CA PHE A 75 -5.71 -26.81 23.62
C PHE A 75 -4.86 -27.27 22.42
N GLU A 76 -5.22 -28.40 21.80
CA GLU A 76 -4.45 -29.05 20.75
C GLU A 76 -4.61 -28.40 19.37
N LEU A 77 -5.60 -27.51 19.18
CA LEU A 77 -5.94 -27.00 17.86
C LEU A 77 -6.32 -25.52 17.83
N ASN A 78 -5.75 -24.80 16.86
CA ASN A 78 -6.20 -23.47 16.49
C ASN A 78 -7.19 -23.57 15.31
N VAL A 79 -8.44 -23.18 15.54
CA VAL A 79 -9.53 -23.20 14.55
C VAL A 79 -9.54 -21.98 13.62
N PHE A 80 -8.74 -20.95 13.90
CA PHE A 80 -8.61 -19.75 13.07
C PHE A 80 -7.68 -19.94 11.85
N LYS A 81 -7.13 -21.15 11.65
CA LYS A 81 -6.22 -21.48 10.52
C LYS A 81 -6.73 -20.99 9.14
N PRO A 82 -8.02 -21.17 8.76
CA PRO A 82 -8.50 -20.70 7.46
C PRO A 82 -8.42 -19.18 7.30
N MET A 83 -8.77 -18.43 8.36
CA MET A 83 -8.70 -16.96 8.36
C MET A 83 -7.24 -16.48 8.28
N ILE A 84 -6.35 -17.10 9.06
CA ILE A 84 -4.92 -16.78 9.03
C ILE A 84 -4.32 -17.02 7.64
N ALA A 85 -4.61 -18.17 7.04
CA ALA A 85 -4.13 -18.52 5.70
C ALA A 85 -4.66 -17.56 4.63
N ALA A 86 -5.97 -17.26 4.64
CA ALA A 86 -6.56 -16.32 3.69
C ALA A 86 -5.97 -14.91 3.83
N GLY A 87 -5.75 -14.43 5.06
CA GLY A 87 -5.13 -13.14 5.34
C GLY A 87 -3.70 -13.05 4.80
N LEU A 88 -2.88 -14.09 5.01
CA LEU A 88 -1.52 -14.17 4.49
C LEU A 88 -1.48 -14.20 2.95
N LEU A 89 -2.30 -15.06 2.33
CA LEU A 89 -2.36 -15.16 0.86
C LEU A 89 -2.82 -13.86 0.22
N ARG A 90 -3.81 -13.17 0.80
CA ARG A 90 -4.26 -11.85 0.33
C ARG A 90 -3.11 -10.84 0.33
N VAL A 91 -2.32 -10.79 1.40
CA VAL A 91 -1.17 -9.87 1.50
C VAL A 91 -0.11 -10.19 0.44
N CYS A 92 0.24 -11.47 0.26
CA CYS A 92 1.17 -11.89 -0.79
C CYS A 92 0.69 -11.49 -2.18
N PHE A 93 -0.61 -11.65 -2.46
CA PHE A 93 -1.20 -11.26 -3.73
C PHE A 93 -1.15 -9.75 -3.95
N LEU A 94 -1.55 -8.93 -2.96
CA LEU A 94 -1.53 -7.47 -3.09
C LEU A 94 -0.12 -6.92 -3.30
N LEU A 95 0.88 -7.44 -2.57
CA LEU A 95 2.26 -6.99 -2.68
C LEU A 95 2.93 -7.44 -3.99
N SER A 96 2.65 -8.67 -4.44
CA SER A 96 3.18 -9.16 -5.72
C SER A 96 2.56 -8.43 -6.90
N TYR A 97 1.23 -8.27 -6.92
CA TYR A 97 0.52 -7.60 -8.01
C TYR A 97 0.98 -6.15 -8.19
N PHE A 98 1.21 -5.41 -7.10
CA PHE A 98 1.74 -4.05 -7.20
C PHE A 98 3.12 -4.01 -7.89
N ASN A 99 3.96 -5.03 -7.71
CA ASN A 99 5.26 -5.10 -8.39
C ASN A 99 5.09 -5.38 -9.90
N THR A 100 4.13 -6.23 -10.28
CA THR A 100 3.92 -6.66 -11.67
C THR A 100 3.26 -5.60 -12.55
N VAL A 101 2.34 -4.78 -12.01
CA VAL A 101 1.66 -3.73 -12.80
C VAL A 101 2.60 -2.57 -13.17
N ASN A 102 3.74 -2.44 -12.48
CA ASN A 102 4.74 -1.40 -12.76
C ASN A 102 5.83 -1.82 -13.76
N LEU A 103 5.74 -3.05 -14.33
CA LEU A 103 6.66 -3.55 -15.35
C LEU A 103 6.04 -3.57 -16.77
N LEU A 104 4.80 -3.09 -16.92
CA LEU A 104 4.09 -2.93 -18.19
C LEU A 104 3.71 -1.46 -18.39
#